data_AF-A0A1J4J7Z1-F1
#
_entry.id   AF-A0A1J4J7Z1-F1
#
_cell.length_a   1.000
_cell.length_b   1.000
_cell.length_c   1.000
_cell.angle_alpha   90.00
_cell.angle_beta   90.00
_cell.angle_gamma   90.00
#
_symmetry.space_group_name_H-M   'P 1'
#
loop_
_entity.id
_entity.type
_entity.pdbx_description
1 polymer ?
#
loop_
_entity_poly.entity_id
_entity_poly.type
_entity_poly.pdbx_seq_one_letter_code
_entity_poly.pdbx_strand_id
1 'polypeptide(L)'
;MGILDVLIQCAGDRLFQIETELGLLKEQLSIIMQMPGANFIDAYILMLEYNINHVIHKYLNIYYNSLKENYKERCSLNDTINIHIQSMDKMSVSSFLFEISGHQNALADLTASSLFNNNGSPEGIIYAVKRFFPFDLILPQLQNFLFFSNFIKIIFEDKTKNYNKVVNNILSLFTFNDADKCVYIVISEVMLSYFCALLKGTKNDFELAEKFKILITKDLDLLPKKSINYKFFGINHEKQQNSNQSENNFETTNDLKNDIKNSGSTKDAPVFTVKHFQKVFTDRKLPFDNDLQENEIKCMKHVVLELQKLSIRNSYSMIAAILHQASDFMSRAVSAIEGNAPAGADETFQVLIYLICSAQISNIKTILNLTDSFCFSFIKESKVGYIIEQFKSVIDFISSIKLSPSDKIIVPFLSQQGAIKIDLNKFNVILDPNESIPVLFKYTGNDINKAIAYIQNYEMNEKELYNRKDIYLIQTMNGYLPLYTGDEDFHVVEDGDYEKFIASQI
;
A
#
# COMPACT_ATOMS: atom_id res chain seq x y z
N MET A 1 12.07 -24.46 5.14
CA MET A 1 11.09 -23.71 5.94
C MET A 1 9.94 -24.67 6.24
N GLY A 2 9.74 -25.02 7.51
CA GLY A 2 8.64 -25.88 7.96
C GLY A 2 7.31 -25.12 8.04
N ILE A 3 6.20 -25.83 8.25
CA ILE A 3 4.85 -25.21 8.33
C ILE A 3 4.77 -24.22 9.50
N LEU A 4 5.37 -24.55 10.65
CA LEU A 4 5.41 -23.66 11.81
C LEU A 4 6.15 -22.35 11.51
N ASP A 5 7.25 -22.39 10.76
CA ASP A 5 7.96 -21.18 10.30
C ASP A 5 7.02 -20.29 9.48
N VAL A 6 6.25 -20.91 8.58
CA VAL A 6 5.30 -20.18 7.73
C VAL A 6 4.19 -19.57 8.57
N LEU A 7 3.64 -20.29 9.57
CA LEU A 7 2.63 -19.74 10.48
C LEU A 7 3.15 -18.54 11.27
N ILE A 8 4.36 -18.62 11.81
CA ILE A 8 5.01 -17.51 12.51
C ILE A 8 5.18 -16.33 11.55
N GLN A 9 5.66 -16.60 10.33
CA GLN A 9 5.83 -15.55 9.32
C GLN A 9 4.51 -14.90 8.95
N CYS A 10 3.44 -15.66 8.71
CA CYS A 10 2.12 -15.15 8.39
C CYS A 10 1.55 -14.29 9.52
N ALA A 11 1.66 -14.73 10.78
CA ALA A 11 1.23 -13.94 11.93
C ALA A 11 2.03 -12.63 12.07
N GLY A 12 3.35 -12.69 11.87
CA GLY A 12 4.22 -11.51 11.91
C GLY A 12 3.93 -10.53 10.75
N ASP A 13 3.74 -11.04 9.54
CA ASP A 13 3.38 -10.23 8.37
C ASP A 13 2.01 -9.57 8.58
N ARG A 14 1.01 -10.31 9.07
CA ARG A 14 -0.31 -9.73 9.37
C ARG A 14 -0.23 -8.67 10.47
N LEU A 15 0.56 -8.90 11.51
CA LEU A 15 0.75 -7.94 12.59
C LEU A 15 1.36 -6.63 12.04
N PHE A 16 2.40 -6.71 11.20
CA PHE A 16 2.96 -5.55 10.51
C PHE A 16 1.94 -4.80 9.63
N GLN A 17 1.09 -5.53 8.88
CA GLN A 17 0.02 -4.92 8.09
C GLN A 17 -0.92 -4.11 8.98
N ILE A 18 -1.37 -4.67 10.11
CA ILE A 18 -2.29 -4.00 11.03
C ILE A 18 -1.62 -2.78 11.69
N GLU A 19 -0.35 -2.87 12.07
CA GLU A 19 0.38 -1.72 12.64
C GLU A 19 0.50 -0.56 11.65
N THR A 20 0.76 -0.88 10.38
CA THR A 20 0.84 0.11 9.31
C THR A 20 -0.54 0.74 9.08
N GLU A 21 -1.59 -0.08 9.04
CA GLU A 21 -2.96 0.39 8.88
C GLU A 21 -3.44 1.26 10.05
N LEU A 22 -3.13 0.91 11.30
CA LEU A 22 -3.45 1.74 12.46
C LEU A 22 -2.76 3.10 12.38
N GLY A 23 -1.53 3.16 11.85
CA GLY A 23 -0.85 4.41 11.55
C GLY A 23 -1.63 5.26 10.53
N LEU A 24 -2.01 4.66 9.40
CA LEU A 24 -2.79 5.32 8.35
C LEU A 24 -4.16 5.78 8.85
N LEU A 25 -4.89 4.94 9.59
CA LEU A 25 -6.21 5.26 10.15
C LEU A 25 -6.12 6.41 11.17
N LYS A 26 -5.09 6.44 12.02
CA LYS A 26 -4.86 7.54 12.95
C LYS A 26 -4.64 8.86 12.21
N GLU A 27 -3.88 8.83 11.13
CA GLU A 27 -3.66 10.01 10.30
C GLU A 27 -4.94 10.43 9.57
N GLN A 28 -5.69 9.49 9.00
CA GLN A 28 -6.99 9.74 8.37
C GLN A 28 -7.96 10.40 9.36
N LEU A 29 -8.07 9.89 10.58
CA LEU A 29 -8.93 10.47 11.62
C LEU A 29 -8.57 11.92 11.97
N SER A 30 -7.30 12.28 11.90
CA SER A 30 -6.86 13.66 12.18
C SER A 30 -7.27 14.66 11.09
N ILE A 31 -7.60 14.19 9.88
CA ILE A 31 -7.90 15.03 8.73
C ILE A 31 -9.28 14.78 8.10
N ILE A 32 -10.01 13.73 8.49
CA ILE A 32 -11.26 13.33 7.81
C ILE A 32 -12.31 14.44 7.85
N MET A 33 -12.37 15.24 8.93
CA MET A 33 -13.28 16.37 9.01
C MET A 33 -12.91 17.55 8.10
N GLN A 34 -11.72 17.51 7.49
CA GLN A 34 -11.24 18.47 6.50
C GLN A 34 -11.55 18.02 5.06
N MET A 35 -12.01 16.79 4.87
CA MET A 35 -12.38 16.25 3.56
C MET A 35 -13.68 16.92 3.06
N PRO A 36 -13.71 17.47 1.85
CA PRO A 36 -14.94 17.91 1.19
C PRO A 36 -15.91 16.74 1.01
N GLY A 37 -17.17 16.93 1.39
CA GLY A 37 -18.20 15.89 1.28
C GLY A 37 -18.11 14.78 2.34
N ALA A 38 -17.19 14.87 3.31
CA ALA A 38 -17.21 14.02 4.49
C ALA A 38 -18.30 14.47 5.46
N ASN A 39 -18.86 13.50 6.19
CA ASN A 39 -19.77 13.74 7.29
C ASN A 39 -19.24 13.12 8.59
N PHE A 40 -19.90 13.41 9.71
CA PHE A 40 -19.50 12.85 11.01
C PHE A 40 -19.57 11.31 11.04
N ILE A 41 -20.47 10.70 10.27
CA ILE A 41 -20.62 9.24 10.19
C ILE A 41 -19.35 8.61 9.61
N ASP A 42 -18.74 9.21 8.57
CA ASP A 42 -17.47 8.76 8.01
C ASP A 42 -16.36 8.70 9.08
N ALA A 43 -16.29 9.71 9.95
CA ALA A 43 -15.31 9.77 11.02
C ALA A 43 -15.56 8.69 12.10
N TYR A 44 -16.82 8.46 12.48
CA TYR A 44 -17.17 7.39 13.41
C TYR A 44 -16.89 5.99 12.84
N ILE A 45 -17.17 5.78 11.54
CA ILE A 45 -16.82 4.53 10.86
C ILE A 45 -15.31 4.30 10.91
N LEU A 46 -14.49 5.30 10.55
CA LEU A 46 -13.03 5.19 10.62
C LEU A 46 -12.52 4.93 12.05
N MET A 47 -13.17 5.54 13.06
CA MET A 47 -12.82 5.33 14.46
C MET A 47 -13.13 3.89 14.90
N LEU A 48 -14.26 3.33 14.47
CA LEU A 48 -14.60 1.93 14.74
C LEU A 48 -13.68 0.96 13.99
N GLU A 49 -13.34 1.25 12.73
CA GLU A 49 -12.33 0.48 11.98
C GLU A 49 -10.96 0.51 12.69
N TYR A 50 -10.55 1.66 13.24
CA TYR A 50 -9.36 1.76 14.08
C TYR A 50 -9.46 0.86 15.31
N ASN A 51 -10.57 0.93 16.04
CA ASN A 51 -10.74 0.14 17.26
C ASN A 51 -10.78 -1.36 16.99
N ILE A 52 -11.43 -1.79 15.91
CA ILE A 52 -11.42 -3.19 15.45
C ILE A 52 -9.98 -3.62 15.18
N ASN A 53 -9.22 -2.86 14.38
CA ASN A 53 -7.82 -3.19 14.09
C ASN A 53 -6.93 -3.15 15.33
N HIS A 54 -7.20 -2.29 16.30
CA HIS A 54 -6.46 -2.23 17.56
C HIS A 54 -6.70 -3.49 18.41
N VAL A 55 -7.94 -3.97 18.47
CA VAL A 55 -8.26 -5.24 19.13
C VAL A 55 -7.60 -6.41 18.40
N ILE A 56 -7.66 -6.46 17.06
CA ILE A 56 -6.95 -7.50 16.29
C ILE A 56 -5.45 -7.45 16.57
N HIS A 57 -4.82 -6.27 16.59
CA HIS A 57 -3.39 -6.10 16.93
C HIS A 57 -3.06 -6.68 18.31
N LYS A 58 -3.79 -6.25 19.34
CA LYS A 58 -3.59 -6.69 20.73
C LYS A 58 -3.54 -8.21 20.84
N TYR A 59 -4.54 -8.87 20.27
CA TYR A 59 -4.70 -10.32 20.41
C TYR A 59 -3.83 -11.12 19.44
N LEU A 60 -3.61 -10.64 18.21
CA LEU A 60 -2.69 -11.25 17.26
C LEU A 60 -1.23 -11.19 17.77
N ASN A 61 -0.85 -10.13 18.49
CA ASN A 61 0.47 -10.04 19.11
C ASN A 61 0.67 -11.13 20.18
N ILE A 62 -0.35 -11.40 21.01
CA ILE A 62 -0.31 -12.51 21.99
C ILE A 62 -0.13 -13.84 21.28
N TYR A 63 -0.92 -14.08 20.23
CA TYR A 63 -0.84 -15.29 19.41
C TYR A 63 0.56 -15.45 18.77
N TYR A 64 1.09 -14.39 18.15
CA TYR A 64 2.40 -14.36 17.50
C TYR A 64 3.54 -14.66 18.48
N ASN A 65 3.52 -14.05 19.67
CA ASN A 65 4.53 -14.29 20.69
C ASN A 65 4.43 -15.71 21.23
N SER A 66 3.22 -16.24 21.43
CA SER A 66 3.05 -17.63 21.83
C SER A 66 3.57 -18.64 20.80
N LEU A 67 3.38 -18.39 19.50
CA LEU A 67 3.95 -19.24 18.45
C LEU A 67 5.49 -19.24 18.51
N LYS A 68 6.10 -18.07 18.73
CA LYS A 68 7.56 -17.93 18.86
C LYS A 68 8.11 -18.61 20.11
N GLU A 69 7.45 -18.45 21.25
CA GLU A 69 7.85 -19.07 22.52
C GLU A 69 7.85 -20.60 22.43
N ASN A 70 6.89 -21.17 21.69
CA ASN A 70 6.74 -22.61 21.51
C ASN A 70 7.43 -23.13 20.24
N TYR A 71 8.29 -22.31 19.60
CA TYR A 71 8.95 -22.67 18.35
C TYR A 71 9.83 -23.92 18.51
N LYS A 72 9.76 -24.80 17.53
CA LYS A 72 10.59 -25.99 17.41
C LYS A 72 11.15 -26.08 16.00
N GLU A 73 12.47 -26.19 15.90
CA GLU A 73 13.20 -26.25 14.61
C GLU A 73 12.77 -27.45 13.74
N ARG A 74 12.40 -28.57 14.37
CA ARG A 74 11.81 -29.73 13.70
C ARG A 74 10.47 -30.03 14.34
N CYS A 75 9.41 -29.87 13.56
CA CYS A 75 8.04 -29.98 14.01
C CYS A 75 7.24 -30.82 13.01
N SER A 76 6.54 -31.87 13.48
CA SER A 76 5.58 -32.57 12.63
C SER A 76 4.35 -31.69 12.36
N LEU A 77 3.51 -32.08 11.40
CA LEU A 77 2.24 -31.38 11.16
C LEU A 77 1.35 -31.38 12.43
N ASN A 78 1.27 -32.52 13.12
CA ASN A 78 0.48 -32.63 14.36
C ASN A 78 1.04 -31.74 15.47
N ASP A 79 2.36 -31.70 15.62
CA ASP A 79 3.00 -30.80 16.60
C ASP A 79 2.72 -29.32 16.25
N THR A 80 2.76 -28.97 14.96
CA THR A 80 2.47 -27.62 14.48
C THR A 80 1.03 -27.21 14.79
N ILE A 81 0.07 -28.11 14.55
CA ILE A 81 -1.34 -27.89 14.88
C ILE A 81 -1.53 -27.74 16.38
N ASN A 82 -0.89 -28.59 17.20
CA ASN A 82 -0.97 -28.48 18.65
C ASN A 82 -0.40 -27.14 19.16
N ILE A 83 0.72 -26.68 18.60
CA ILE A 83 1.31 -25.37 18.94
C ILE A 83 0.37 -24.23 18.51
N HIS A 84 -0.28 -24.34 17.35
CA HIS A 84 -1.29 -23.38 16.91
C HIS A 84 -2.45 -23.28 17.91
N ILE A 85 -3.06 -24.41 18.27
CA ILE A 85 -4.21 -24.46 19.20
C ILE A 85 -3.82 -23.92 20.58
N GLN A 86 -2.69 -24.35 21.12
CA GLN A 86 -2.17 -23.84 22.40
C GLN A 86 -1.95 -22.32 22.37
N SER A 87 -1.50 -21.78 21.23
CA SER A 87 -1.30 -20.34 21.06
C SER A 87 -2.61 -19.57 20.91
N MET A 88 -3.63 -20.17 20.28
CA MET A 88 -4.99 -19.63 20.24
C MET A 88 -5.62 -19.60 21.63
N ASP A 89 -5.38 -20.60 22.46
CA ASP A 89 -5.90 -20.65 23.83
C ASP A 89 -5.29 -19.53 24.69
N LYS A 90 -4.00 -19.23 24.52
CA LYS A 90 -3.35 -18.08 25.20
C LYS A 90 -3.92 -16.72 24.77
N MET A 91 -4.42 -16.59 23.54
CA MET A 91 -5.04 -15.36 23.05
C MET A 91 -6.37 -15.06 23.78
N SER A 92 -7.01 -16.02 24.46
CA SER A 92 -8.36 -15.85 25.02
C SER A 92 -9.39 -15.43 23.96
N VAL A 93 -9.71 -16.37 23.06
CA VAL A 93 -10.66 -16.15 21.94
C VAL A 93 -11.99 -15.54 22.40
N SER A 94 -12.51 -15.93 23.56
CA SER A 94 -13.75 -15.37 24.10
C SER A 94 -13.65 -13.87 24.40
N SER A 95 -12.54 -13.41 24.99
CA SER A 95 -12.30 -12.00 25.26
C SER A 95 -12.14 -11.19 23.97
N PHE A 96 -11.43 -11.75 22.99
CA PHE A 96 -11.31 -11.15 21.66
C PHE A 96 -12.68 -10.97 20.99
N LEU A 97 -13.50 -12.03 20.97
CA LEU A 97 -14.83 -11.99 20.35
C LEU A 97 -15.76 -10.99 21.05
N PHE A 98 -15.68 -10.89 22.38
CA PHE A 98 -16.45 -9.90 23.14
C PHE A 98 -16.07 -8.46 22.76
N GLU A 99 -14.78 -8.14 22.71
CA GLU A 99 -14.33 -6.79 22.33
C GLU A 99 -14.66 -6.45 20.86
N ILE A 100 -14.42 -7.38 19.92
CA ILE A 100 -14.71 -7.17 18.49
C ILE A 100 -16.20 -7.01 18.23
N SER A 101 -17.04 -7.86 18.81
CA SER A 101 -18.49 -7.82 18.59
C SER A 101 -19.10 -6.49 19.03
N GLY A 102 -18.62 -5.89 20.14
CA GLY A 102 -19.05 -4.57 20.57
C GLY A 102 -18.81 -3.49 19.49
N HIS A 103 -17.63 -3.52 18.84
CA HIS A 103 -17.32 -2.57 17.77
C HIS A 103 -18.04 -2.88 16.47
N GLN A 104 -18.18 -4.15 16.09
CA GLN A 104 -18.91 -4.57 14.90
C GLN A 104 -20.41 -4.26 15.00
N ASN A 105 -21.03 -4.43 16.17
CA ASN A 105 -22.43 -4.06 16.41
C ASN A 105 -22.63 -2.55 16.26
N ALA A 106 -21.76 -1.74 16.87
CA ALA A 106 -21.82 -0.28 16.71
C ALA A 106 -21.65 0.14 15.24
N LEU A 107 -20.80 -0.56 14.49
CA LEU A 107 -20.61 -0.31 13.06
C LEU A 107 -21.83 -0.73 12.24
N ALA A 108 -22.49 -1.83 12.61
CA ALA A 108 -23.72 -2.30 11.98
C ALA A 108 -24.86 -1.29 12.18
N ASP A 109 -25.02 -0.78 13.41
CA ASP A 109 -26.02 0.24 13.74
C ASP A 109 -25.80 1.54 12.95
N LEU A 110 -24.55 2.00 12.83
CA LEU A 110 -24.21 3.22 12.08
C LEU A 110 -24.40 3.09 10.57
N THR A 111 -24.16 1.89 10.02
CA THR A 111 -24.20 1.66 8.57
C THR A 111 -25.51 1.05 8.08
N ALA A 112 -26.41 0.67 9.00
CA ALA A 112 -27.61 -0.12 8.73
C ALA A 112 -27.31 -1.36 7.87
N SER A 113 -26.14 -1.99 8.08
CA SER A 113 -25.65 -3.13 7.30
C SER A 113 -25.01 -4.17 8.20
N SER A 114 -25.02 -5.43 7.79
CA SER A 114 -24.30 -6.51 8.47
C SER A 114 -23.67 -7.46 7.47
N LEU A 115 -23.00 -8.52 7.97
CA LEU A 115 -22.38 -9.52 7.11
C LEU A 115 -23.38 -10.14 6.11
N PHE A 116 -24.58 -10.51 6.59
CA PHE A 116 -25.61 -11.18 5.78
C PHE A 116 -26.80 -10.28 5.42
N ASN A 117 -26.93 -9.13 6.09
CA ASN A 117 -27.84 -8.06 5.66
C ASN A 117 -27.07 -7.01 4.85
N ASN A 118 -26.53 -7.47 3.72
CA ASN A 118 -25.92 -6.63 2.70
C ASN A 118 -26.87 -6.52 1.51
N ASN A 119 -26.67 -5.53 0.64
CA ASN A 119 -27.54 -5.29 -0.52
C ASN A 119 -27.39 -6.35 -1.64
N GLY A 120 -26.67 -7.45 -1.40
CA GLY A 120 -26.39 -8.52 -2.35
C GLY A 120 -25.44 -8.15 -3.49
N SER A 121 -25.08 -6.87 -3.64
CA SER A 121 -24.14 -6.43 -4.65
C SER A 121 -22.72 -6.91 -4.31
N PRO A 122 -21.87 -7.19 -5.32
CA PRO A 122 -20.48 -7.58 -5.08
C PRO A 122 -19.72 -6.59 -4.20
N GLU A 123 -19.97 -5.28 -4.38
CA GLU A 123 -19.42 -4.19 -3.56
C GLU A 123 -19.90 -4.29 -2.11
N GLY A 124 -21.20 -4.50 -1.91
CA GLY A 124 -21.80 -4.68 -0.59
C GLY A 124 -21.24 -5.90 0.14
N ILE A 125 -21.02 -7.00 -0.58
CA ILE A 125 -20.44 -8.22 -0.02
C ILE A 125 -18.99 -8.00 0.43
N ILE A 126 -18.13 -7.42 -0.43
CA ILE A 126 -16.72 -7.19 -0.05
C ILE A 126 -16.60 -6.20 1.11
N TYR A 127 -17.45 -5.17 1.18
CA TYR A 127 -17.49 -4.24 2.31
C TYR A 127 -18.01 -4.89 3.58
N ALA A 128 -19.05 -5.72 3.46
CA ALA A 128 -19.60 -6.46 4.58
C ALA A 128 -18.54 -7.38 5.18
N VAL A 129 -17.76 -8.11 4.36
CA VAL A 129 -16.66 -8.94 4.87
C VAL A 129 -15.51 -8.10 5.43
N LYS A 130 -15.14 -6.96 4.81
CA LYS A 130 -14.11 -6.05 5.32
C LYS A 130 -14.43 -5.55 6.74
N ARG A 131 -15.70 -5.19 6.99
CA ARG A 131 -16.18 -4.57 8.24
C ARG A 131 -16.62 -5.58 9.30
N PHE A 132 -17.26 -6.65 8.85
CA PHE A 132 -17.94 -7.65 9.68
C PHE A 132 -17.36 -9.04 9.46
N PHE A 133 -16.04 -9.15 9.28
CA PHE A 133 -15.38 -10.46 9.17
C PHE A 133 -15.84 -11.36 10.34
N PRO A 134 -16.37 -12.56 10.08
CA PRO A 134 -17.08 -13.36 11.07
C PRO A 134 -16.11 -14.12 11.97
N PHE A 135 -15.40 -13.40 12.84
CA PHE A 135 -14.44 -14.02 13.74
C PHE A 135 -15.07 -15.04 14.68
N ASP A 136 -16.33 -14.83 15.07
CA ASP A 136 -17.13 -15.73 15.89
C ASP A 136 -17.40 -17.08 15.21
N LEU A 137 -17.51 -17.09 13.87
CA LEU A 137 -17.61 -18.32 13.09
C LEU A 137 -16.25 -18.94 12.80
N ILE A 138 -15.23 -18.13 12.50
CA ILE A 138 -13.95 -18.61 12.00
C ILE A 138 -12.99 -19.05 13.11
N LEU A 139 -12.84 -18.28 14.20
CA LEU A 139 -11.84 -18.59 15.22
C LEU A 139 -12.10 -19.92 15.95
N PRO A 140 -13.35 -20.29 16.29
CA PRO A 140 -13.62 -21.61 16.86
C PRO A 140 -13.26 -22.77 15.91
N GLN A 141 -13.41 -22.56 14.60
CA GLN A 141 -13.01 -23.56 13.60
C GLN A 141 -11.49 -23.67 13.50
N LEU A 142 -10.76 -22.55 13.58
CA LEU A 142 -9.29 -22.58 13.62
C LEU A 142 -8.74 -23.23 14.90
N GLN A 143 -9.47 -23.16 16.02
CA GLN A 143 -9.15 -23.91 17.23
C GLN A 143 -9.47 -25.41 17.13
N ASN A 144 -10.29 -25.84 16.18
CA ASN A 144 -10.63 -27.24 15.99
C ASN A 144 -9.49 -27.97 15.26
N PHE A 145 -8.94 -29.00 15.90
CA PHE A 145 -7.82 -29.78 15.35
C PHE A 145 -8.12 -30.36 13.96
N LEU A 146 -9.31 -30.94 13.75
CA LEU A 146 -9.65 -31.58 12.49
C LEU A 146 -9.81 -30.56 11.36
N PHE A 147 -10.53 -29.47 11.64
CA PHE A 147 -10.71 -28.38 10.68
C PHE A 147 -9.37 -27.77 10.29
N PHE A 148 -8.55 -27.36 11.29
CA PHE A 148 -7.28 -26.70 11.01
C PHE A 148 -6.29 -27.65 10.31
N SER A 149 -6.29 -28.95 10.63
CA SER A 149 -5.51 -29.95 9.91
C SER A 149 -5.88 -29.98 8.42
N ASN A 150 -7.17 -30.06 8.10
CA ASN A 150 -7.64 -30.09 6.70
C ASN A 150 -7.35 -28.77 5.98
N PHE A 151 -7.55 -27.64 6.66
CA PHE A 151 -7.27 -26.31 6.13
C PHE A 151 -5.79 -26.12 5.78
N ILE A 152 -4.87 -26.48 6.68
CA ILE A 152 -3.43 -26.42 6.44
C ILE A 152 -3.03 -27.38 5.32
N LYS A 153 -3.60 -28.58 5.25
CA LYS A 153 -3.36 -29.49 4.12
C LYS A 153 -3.78 -28.87 2.80
N ILE A 154 -4.95 -28.25 2.71
CA ILE A 154 -5.39 -27.56 1.49
C ILE A 154 -4.40 -26.46 1.08
N ILE A 155 -3.92 -25.67 2.05
CA ILE A 155 -2.97 -24.58 1.78
C ILE A 155 -1.60 -25.08 1.33
N PHE A 156 -1.07 -26.15 1.94
CA PHE A 156 0.33 -26.57 1.77
C PHE A 156 0.52 -27.82 0.90
N GLU A 157 -0.50 -28.65 0.69
CA GLU A 157 -0.43 -29.84 -0.18
C GLU A 157 -0.84 -29.52 -1.62
N ASP A 158 -1.69 -28.51 -1.85
CA ASP A 158 -2.16 -28.17 -3.19
C ASP A 158 -1.05 -27.46 -3.98
N LYS A 159 -0.22 -28.25 -4.67
CA LYS A 159 0.79 -27.77 -5.63
C LYS A 159 0.16 -27.07 -6.84
N THR A 160 -1.17 -27.01 -6.95
CA THR A 160 -1.82 -26.41 -8.10
C THR A 160 -1.67 -24.89 -8.06
N LYS A 161 -1.18 -24.33 -9.16
CA LYS A 161 -1.07 -22.87 -9.36
C LYS A 161 -2.45 -22.17 -9.47
N ASN A 162 -3.55 -22.86 -9.17
CA ASN A 162 -4.91 -22.33 -9.37
C ASN A 162 -5.51 -21.87 -8.04
N TYR A 163 -5.35 -20.58 -7.76
CA TYR A 163 -5.86 -19.93 -6.54
C TYR A 163 -7.36 -20.16 -6.30
N ASN A 164 -8.19 -20.04 -7.35
CA ASN A 164 -9.65 -20.18 -7.22
C ASN A 164 -10.05 -21.61 -6.85
N LYS A 165 -9.28 -22.62 -7.30
CA LYS A 165 -9.48 -24.01 -6.88
C LYS A 165 -9.21 -24.17 -5.38
N VAL A 166 -8.13 -23.57 -4.87
CA VAL A 166 -7.79 -23.60 -3.44
C VAL A 166 -8.86 -22.90 -2.61
N VAL A 167 -9.35 -21.73 -3.06
CA VAL A 167 -10.49 -21.03 -2.41
C VAL A 167 -11.73 -21.92 -2.36
N ASN A 168 -12.08 -22.61 -3.45
CA ASN A 168 -13.22 -23.52 -3.47
C ASN A 168 -13.04 -24.75 -2.56
N ASN A 169 -11.81 -25.26 -2.43
CA ASN A 169 -11.50 -26.33 -1.48
C ASN A 169 -11.68 -25.85 -0.03
N ILE A 170 -11.23 -24.63 0.30
CA ILE A 170 -11.46 -24.02 1.60
C ILE A 170 -12.96 -23.80 1.85
N LEU A 171 -13.69 -23.30 0.85
CA LEU A 171 -15.14 -23.11 0.89
C LEU A 171 -15.86 -24.40 1.28
N SER A 172 -15.41 -25.55 0.76
CA SER A 172 -16.00 -26.86 1.05
C SER A 172 -15.85 -27.33 2.51
N LEU A 173 -15.01 -26.65 3.30
CA LEU A 173 -14.90 -26.90 4.75
C LEU A 173 -16.05 -26.26 5.54
N PHE A 174 -16.80 -25.34 4.94
CA PHE A 174 -17.89 -24.62 5.59
C PHE A 174 -19.26 -25.19 5.21
N THR A 175 -20.19 -25.14 6.16
CA THR A 175 -21.62 -25.36 5.93
C THR A 175 -22.33 -24.01 5.92
N PHE A 176 -23.00 -23.68 4.82
CA PHE A 176 -23.67 -22.39 4.64
C PHE A 176 -24.90 -22.51 3.72
N ASN A 177 -25.77 -21.51 3.76
CA ASN A 177 -26.89 -21.40 2.84
C ASN A 177 -26.39 -20.94 1.47
N ASP A 178 -26.91 -21.51 0.38
CA ASP A 178 -26.49 -21.14 -0.98
C ASP A 178 -26.68 -19.64 -1.29
N ALA A 179 -27.64 -18.98 -0.63
CA ALA A 179 -27.84 -17.54 -0.72
C ALA A 179 -26.62 -16.73 -0.26
N ASP A 180 -25.83 -17.25 0.67
CA ASP A 180 -24.65 -16.61 1.26
C ASP A 180 -23.33 -17.05 0.59
N LYS A 181 -23.41 -17.87 -0.47
CA LYS A 181 -22.24 -18.48 -1.11
C LYS A 181 -21.15 -17.46 -1.48
N CYS A 182 -21.54 -16.31 -2.04
CA CYS A 182 -20.58 -15.26 -2.41
C CYS A 182 -19.88 -14.65 -1.19
N VAL A 183 -20.58 -14.51 -0.05
CA VAL A 183 -19.98 -14.05 1.22
C VAL A 183 -18.93 -15.06 1.69
N TYR A 184 -19.26 -16.35 1.68
CA TYR A 184 -18.34 -17.42 2.08
C TYR A 184 -17.16 -17.60 1.11
N ILE A 185 -17.32 -17.31 -0.18
CA ILE A 185 -16.20 -17.25 -1.14
C ILE A 185 -15.21 -16.16 -0.71
N VAL A 186 -15.69 -14.96 -0.40
CA VAL A 186 -14.83 -13.84 0.03
C VAL A 186 -14.16 -14.15 1.38
N ILE A 187 -14.88 -14.74 2.33
CA ILE A 187 -14.30 -15.19 3.61
C ILE A 187 -13.18 -16.21 3.37
N SER A 188 -13.45 -17.23 2.56
CA SER A 188 -12.48 -18.28 2.22
C SER A 188 -11.22 -17.70 1.58
N GLU A 189 -11.39 -16.69 0.72
CA GLU A 189 -10.27 -16.01 0.09
C GLU A 189 -9.45 -15.16 1.06
N VAL A 190 -10.10 -14.39 1.94
CA VAL A 190 -9.41 -13.61 2.98
C VAL A 190 -8.66 -14.53 3.94
N MET A 191 -9.23 -15.68 4.26
CA MET A 191 -8.53 -16.71 5.04
C MET A 191 -7.31 -17.24 4.28
N LEU A 192 -7.46 -17.62 3.01
CA LEU A 192 -6.35 -18.09 2.20
C LEU A 192 -5.23 -17.05 2.12
N SER A 193 -5.56 -15.77 1.91
CA SER A 193 -4.57 -14.71 1.77
C SER A 193 -3.73 -14.50 3.03
N TYR A 194 -4.29 -14.75 4.22
CA TYR A 194 -3.55 -14.71 5.49
C TYR A 194 -2.40 -15.72 5.51
N PHE A 195 -2.65 -16.95 5.05
CA PHE A 195 -1.68 -18.06 5.11
C PHE A 195 -0.82 -18.18 3.83
N CYS A 196 -1.36 -17.74 2.70
CA CYS A 196 -0.67 -17.64 1.42
C CYS A 196 -0.41 -16.17 1.13
N ALA A 197 0.75 -15.66 1.57
CA ALA A 197 1.20 -14.35 1.15
C ALA A 197 1.53 -14.35 -0.36
N LEU A 198 0.50 -14.17 -1.20
CA LEU A 198 0.60 -14.00 -2.66
C LEU A 198 1.64 -12.92 -3.05
N LEU A 199 1.89 -11.98 -2.14
CA LEU A 199 2.79 -10.85 -2.35
C LEU A 199 4.27 -11.11 -2.06
N LYS A 200 4.68 -12.33 -1.66
CA LYS A 200 6.11 -12.66 -1.43
C LYS A 200 7.00 -12.57 -2.69
N GLY A 201 6.44 -12.21 -3.84
CA GLY A 201 7.17 -11.95 -5.08
C GLY A 201 6.90 -10.60 -5.73
N THR A 202 6.32 -9.61 -5.02
CA THR A 202 6.09 -8.30 -5.66
C THR A 202 7.41 -7.57 -5.91
N LYS A 203 7.79 -7.50 -7.18
CA LYS A 203 8.91 -6.66 -7.61
C LYS A 203 8.44 -5.21 -7.54
N ASN A 204 9.21 -4.38 -6.84
CA ASN A 204 9.03 -2.94 -6.90
C ASN A 204 9.26 -2.49 -8.34
N ASP A 205 8.34 -1.70 -8.88
CA ASP A 205 8.49 -1.07 -10.18
C ASP A 205 9.21 0.27 -9.96
N PHE A 206 10.54 0.21 -9.88
CA PHE A 206 11.35 1.39 -9.59
C PHE A 206 11.20 2.48 -10.66
N GLU A 207 11.03 2.08 -11.93
CA GLU A 207 10.81 3.04 -13.02
C GLU A 207 9.49 3.80 -12.82
N LEU A 208 8.42 3.08 -12.48
CA LEU A 208 7.13 3.68 -12.19
C LEU A 208 7.16 4.55 -10.92
N ALA A 209 7.86 4.11 -9.86
CA ALA A 209 8.02 4.89 -8.63
C ALA A 209 8.78 6.20 -8.86
N GLU A 210 9.84 6.19 -9.68
CA GLU A 210 10.54 7.40 -10.09
C GLU A 210 9.66 8.33 -10.94
N LYS A 211 8.83 7.77 -11.83
CA LYS A 211 7.83 8.54 -12.57
C LYS A 211 6.83 9.23 -11.64
N PHE A 212 6.35 8.55 -10.59
CA PHE A 212 5.49 9.19 -9.57
C PHE A 212 6.19 10.38 -8.90
N LYS A 213 7.44 10.21 -8.46
CA LYS A 213 8.23 11.27 -7.84
C LYS A 213 8.40 12.47 -8.79
N ILE A 214 8.70 12.22 -10.05
CA ILE A 214 8.89 13.27 -11.05
C ILE A 214 7.58 14.02 -11.33
N LEU A 215 6.46 13.30 -11.48
CA LEU A 215 5.15 13.93 -11.73
C LEU A 215 4.67 14.81 -10.57
N ILE A 216 5.07 14.49 -9.33
CA ILE A 216 4.78 15.33 -8.15
C ILE A 216 5.73 16.53 -8.08
N THR A 217 7.01 16.37 -8.44
CA THR A 217 8.06 17.37 -8.20
C THR A 217 8.28 18.36 -9.35
N LYS A 218 8.05 17.96 -10.60
CA LYS A 218 8.25 18.81 -11.78
C LYS A 218 6.99 19.56 -12.23
N ASP A 219 5.96 19.55 -11.38
CA ASP A 219 4.63 20.09 -11.65
C ASP A 219 3.93 19.40 -12.85
N LEU A 220 2.60 19.37 -12.86
CA LEU A 220 1.78 18.54 -13.75
C LEU A 220 1.79 18.97 -15.23
N ASP A 221 2.72 19.85 -15.63
CA ASP A 221 2.93 20.38 -16.99
C ASP A 221 3.28 19.28 -18.03
N LEU A 222 3.62 18.07 -17.60
CA LEU A 222 3.80 16.90 -18.47
C LEU A 222 2.48 16.25 -18.91
N LEU A 223 1.34 16.64 -18.33
CA LEU A 223 0.03 16.11 -18.73
C LEU A 223 -0.46 16.79 -20.03
N PRO A 224 -0.90 16.02 -21.05
CA PRO A 224 -1.22 16.53 -22.38
C PRO A 224 -2.44 17.47 -22.48
N LYS A 225 -3.09 17.81 -21.35
CA LYS A 225 -4.10 18.86 -21.27
C LYS A 225 -3.91 19.67 -19.99
N LYS A 226 -3.64 20.97 -20.11
CA LYS A 226 -3.91 21.97 -19.06
C LYS A 226 -5.42 22.12 -18.89
N SER A 227 -6.07 21.13 -18.27
CA SER A 227 -7.49 21.20 -17.91
C SER A 227 -7.73 21.23 -16.40
N ILE A 228 -6.67 21.18 -15.59
CA ILE A 228 -6.83 21.49 -14.18
C ILE A 228 -6.59 22.99 -14.04
N ASN A 229 -7.67 23.73 -13.91
CA ASN A 229 -7.61 25.05 -13.31
C ASN A 229 -7.32 24.80 -11.81
N TYR A 230 -6.06 24.57 -11.44
CA TYR A 230 -5.63 24.28 -10.06
C TYR A 230 -6.06 25.37 -9.06
N LYS A 231 -6.52 26.53 -9.56
CA LYS A 231 -7.28 27.53 -8.82
C LYS A 231 -8.51 26.97 -8.07
N PHE A 232 -9.07 25.83 -8.47
CA PHE A 232 -10.15 25.16 -7.73
C PHE A 232 -9.67 24.41 -6.47
N PHE A 233 -8.39 24.03 -6.41
CA PHE A 233 -7.83 23.23 -5.31
C PHE A 233 -6.87 24.04 -4.41
N GLY A 234 -6.48 25.25 -4.83
CA GLY A 234 -5.72 26.22 -4.04
C GLY A 234 -6.55 27.44 -3.62
N ILE A 235 -6.99 27.46 -2.36
CA ILE A 235 -7.09 28.66 -1.50
C ILE A 235 -7.94 29.84 -2.07
N ASN A 236 -9.25 29.86 -1.75
CA ASN A 236 -9.91 31.13 -1.41
C ASN A 236 -9.66 31.39 0.09
N HIS A 237 -8.44 31.82 0.44
CA HIS A 237 -8.27 32.60 1.65
C HIS A 237 -8.91 33.97 1.36
N GLU A 238 -9.85 34.35 2.24
CA GLU A 238 -10.51 35.67 2.28
C GLU A 238 -11.58 35.94 1.21
N LYS A 239 -12.84 35.61 1.53
CA LYS A 239 -14.00 36.52 1.57
C LYS A 239 -15.31 35.73 1.47
N GLN A 240 -15.86 35.32 2.61
CA GLN A 240 -17.31 35.38 2.83
C GLN A 240 -17.55 35.75 4.30
N GLN A 241 -17.28 37.02 4.61
CA GLN A 241 -18.07 37.74 5.60
C GLN A 241 -19.42 38.08 4.94
N ASN A 242 -20.49 37.79 5.68
CA ASN A 242 -21.81 38.43 5.63
C ASN A 242 -22.56 38.46 4.30
N SER A 243 -23.59 37.61 4.20
CA SER A 243 -24.92 38.06 3.77
C SER A 243 -26.02 37.10 4.21
N ASN A 244 -26.71 37.53 5.28
CA ASN A 244 -28.14 37.41 5.61
C ASN A 244 -29.03 36.34 4.94
N GLN A 245 -29.69 35.59 5.83
CA GLN A 245 -31.12 35.28 5.88
C GLN A 245 -31.88 35.11 4.54
N SER A 246 -32.39 33.89 4.35
CA SER A 246 -33.83 33.71 4.23
C SER A 246 -34.25 32.32 4.72
N GLU A 247 -35.20 32.34 5.65
CA GLU A 247 -35.98 31.20 6.11
C GLU A 247 -36.81 30.63 4.95
N ASN A 248 -36.97 29.32 4.89
CA ASN A 248 -38.30 28.74 4.79
C ASN A 248 -38.32 27.25 5.14
N ASN A 249 -39.39 26.92 5.85
CA ASN A 249 -39.68 25.68 6.55
C ASN A 249 -39.91 24.49 5.62
N PHE A 250 -39.46 23.30 6.04
CA PHE A 250 -40.27 22.09 5.93
C PHE A 250 -39.98 21.17 7.13
N GLU A 251 -41.05 20.86 7.84
CA GLU A 251 -41.11 20.00 9.03
C GLU A 251 -41.09 18.51 8.67
N THR A 252 -40.86 17.72 9.73
CA THR A 252 -41.00 16.26 9.92
C THR A 252 -39.76 15.43 9.57
N THR A 253 -39.16 14.64 10.47
CA THR A 253 -39.63 13.99 11.71
C THR A 253 -38.54 14.04 12.80
N ASN A 254 -38.98 14.25 14.04
CA ASN A 254 -38.19 14.26 15.26
C ASN A 254 -38.06 12.83 15.79
N ASP A 255 -36.84 12.40 16.10
CA ASP A 255 -36.48 11.65 17.31
C ASP A 255 -34.96 11.38 17.27
N LEU A 256 -34.16 12.38 17.70
CA LEU A 256 -32.72 12.27 18.07
C LEU A 256 -32.06 13.65 18.39
N LYS A 257 -32.80 14.77 18.37
CA LYS A 257 -32.22 16.13 18.45
C LYS A 257 -32.21 16.83 19.81
N ASN A 258 -32.61 16.20 20.90
CA ASN A 258 -32.76 16.92 22.17
C ASN A 258 -31.50 17.03 23.06
N ASP A 259 -30.37 16.43 22.68
CA ASP A 259 -29.12 16.57 23.48
C ASP A 259 -28.09 17.56 22.91
N ILE A 260 -28.38 18.27 21.81
CA ILE A 260 -27.39 19.16 21.15
C ILE A 260 -27.70 20.66 21.30
N LYS A 261 -28.78 21.04 22.00
CA LYS A 261 -29.21 22.46 22.06
C LYS A 261 -28.73 23.28 23.25
N ASN A 262 -27.79 22.79 24.06
CA ASN A 262 -27.17 23.60 25.12
C ASN A 262 -25.64 23.40 25.19
N SER A 263 -24.92 23.91 24.20
CA SER A 263 -23.55 24.41 24.43
C SER A 263 -23.22 25.51 23.42
N GLY A 264 -23.35 26.76 23.88
CA GLY A 264 -22.71 27.89 23.22
C GLY A 264 -21.21 27.89 23.50
N SER A 265 -20.47 28.49 22.56
CA SER A 265 -19.03 28.82 22.54
C SER A 265 -18.09 27.76 21.95
N THR A 266 -17.35 28.23 20.93
CA THR A 266 -16.23 27.62 20.18
C THR A 266 -16.47 26.26 19.51
N LYS A 267 -16.49 26.28 18.16
CA LYS A 267 -16.47 25.08 17.30
C LYS A 267 -15.12 24.37 17.43
N ASP A 268 -14.94 23.59 18.49
CA ASP A 268 -13.88 22.61 18.53
C ASP A 268 -14.32 21.42 17.66
N ALA A 269 -13.57 21.15 16.59
CA ALA A 269 -13.74 19.91 15.84
C ALA A 269 -13.68 18.72 16.81
N PRO A 270 -14.48 17.67 16.62
CA PRO A 270 -14.44 16.51 17.51
C PRO A 270 -13.01 15.96 17.58
N VAL A 271 -12.44 15.97 18.79
CA VAL A 271 -11.12 15.40 19.04
C VAL A 271 -11.28 13.89 19.19
N PHE A 272 -10.91 13.14 18.17
CA PHE A 272 -10.90 11.68 18.22
C PHE A 272 -9.66 11.19 18.98
N THR A 273 -9.79 10.92 20.27
CA THR A 273 -8.75 10.22 21.05
C THR A 273 -8.79 8.73 20.75
N VAL A 274 -7.84 8.26 19.96
CA VAL A 274 -7.62 6.82 19.70
C VAL A 274 -6.65 6.20 20.71
N LYS A 275 -6.89 4.94 21.07
CA LYS A 275 -5.98 4.19 21.96
C LYS A 275 -4.61 4.04 21.31
N HIS A 276 -3.55 4.32 22.05
CA HIS A 276 -2.20 4.08 21.57
C HIS A 276 -1.88 2.58 21.49
N PHE A 277 -1.05 2.19 20.52
CA PHE A 277 -0.48 0.85 20.43
C PHE A 277 1.02 0.95 20.26
N GLN A 278 1.74 -0.03 20.80
CA GLN A 278 3.19 -0.13 20.62
C GLN A 278 3.48 -0.90 19.33
N LYS A 279 4.24 -0.29 18.41
CA LYS A 279 4.73 -0.96 17.20
C LYS A 279 5.72 -2.06 17.60
N VAL A 280 5.50 -3.26 17.08
CA VAL A 280 6.37 -4.44 17.21
C VAL A 280 7.47 -4.41 16.16
N PHE A 281 7.19 -3.91 14.95
CA PHE A 281 8.13 -3.86 13.84
C PHE A 281 8.58 -2.42 13.53
N THR A 282 9.48 -1.87 14.33
CA THR A 282 9.99 -0.49 14.14
C THR A 282 10.93 -0.35 12.94
N ASP A 283 11.69 -1.39 12.62
CA ASP A 283 12.80 -1.31 11.67
C ASP A 283 12.38 -1.72 10.25
N ARG A 284 11.17 -2.28 10.08
CA ARG A 284 10.67 -2.70 8.77
C ARG A 284 10.26 -1.47 7.98
N LYS A 285 10.92 -1.24 6.84
CA LYS A 285 10.62 -0.13 5.93
C LYS A 285 9.14 -0.16 5.53
N LEU A 286 8.53 1.02 5.48
CA LEU A 286 7.19 1.16 4.94
C LEU A 286 7.19 0.80 3.44
N PRO A 287 6.10 0.21 2.94
CA PRO A 287 5.99 -0.17 1.53
C PRO A 287 5.66 1.01 0.60
N PHE A 288 5.54 2.20 1.15
CA PHE A 288 5.38 3.49 0.48
C PHE A 288 6.36 4.48 1.09
N ASP A 289 6.77 5.46 0.29
CA ASP A 289 7.68 6.51 0.73
C ASP A 289 6.89 7.61 1.45
N ASN A 290 7.36 8.01 2.63
CA ASN A 290 6.66 8.98 3.49
C ASN A 290 7.17 10.42 3.30
N ASP A 291 8.07 10.64 2.34
CA ASP A 291 8.41 11.96 1.83
C ASP A 291 7.23 12.52 0.99
N LEU A 292 6.02 12.50 1.59
CA LEU A 292 4.93 13.38 1.20
C LEU A 292 5.47 14.79 1.39
N GLN A 293 6.08 15.36 0.34
CA GLN A 293 6.18 16.80 0.20
C GLN A 293 4.80 17.36 0.54
N GLU A 294 4.72 18.47 1.28
CA GLU A 294 3.44 19.06 1.65
C GLU A 294 2.58 19.22 0.40
N ASN A 295 1.69 18.25 0.18
CA ASN A 295 0.89 18.20 -1.03
C ASN A 295 0.02 19.44 -1.06
N GLU A 296 0.00 20.14 -2.19
CA GLU A 296 -0.81 21.34 -2.36
C GLU A 296 -2.31 21.04 -2.14
N ILE A 297 -2.76 19.83 -2.48
CA ILE A 297 -4.16 19.39 -2.34
C ILE A 297 -4.39 18.68 -0.99
N LYS A 298 -4.26 19.42 0.11
CA LYS A 298 -4.48 18.90 1.49
C LYS A 298 -5.85 18.23 1.66
N CYS A 299 -6.87 18.71 0.95
CA CYS A 299 -8.23 18.18 1.03
C CYS A 299 -8.38 16.74 0.52
N MET A 300 -7.45 16.25 -0.33
CA MET A 300 -7.46 14.90 -0.90
C MET A 300 -6.55 13.91 -0.17
N LYS A 301 -5.84 14.36 0.88
CA LYS A 301 -4.89 13.53 1.63
C LYS A 301 -5.54 12.27 2.23
N HIS A 302 -6.81 12.31 2.60
CA HIS A 302 -7.56 11.15 3.08
C HIS A 302 -7.66 10.02 2.05
N VAL A 303 -7.80 10.34 0.74
CA VAL A 303 -7.81 9.36 -0.35
C VAL A 303 -6.42 8.76 -0.53
N VAL A 304 -5.38 9.58 -0.47
CA VAL A 304 -3.98 9.13 -0.56
C VAL A 304 -3.68 8.10 0.54
N LEU A 305 -4.07 8.39 1.78
CA LEU A 305 -3.92 7.46 2.91
C LEU A 305 -4.76 6.18 2.72
N GLU A 306 -5.94 6.26 2.10
CA GLU A 306 -6.73 5.08 1.78
C GLU A 306 -6.03 4.20 0.74
N LEU A 307 -5.49 4.82 -0.33
CA LEU A 307 -4.73 4.12 -1.36
C LEU A 307 -3.48 3.44 -0.80
N GLN A 308 -2.75 4.10 0.11
CA GLN A 308 -1.56 3.51 0.74
C GLN A 308 -1.85 2.17 1.44
N LYS A 309 -3.10 1.91 1.87
CA LYS A 309 -3.50 0.59 2.41
C LYS A 309 -3.36 -0.54 1.39
N LEU A 310 -3.39 -0.29 0.08
CA LEU A 310 -3.20 -1.32 -0.95
C LEU A 310 -1.87 -2.06 -0.79
N SER A 311 -0.82 -1.33 -0.42
CA SER A 311 0.55 -1.84 -0.27
C SER A 311 0.71 -2.93 0.82
N ILE A 312 -0.25 -2.98 1.76
CA ILE A 312 -0.27 -3.91 2.89
C ILE A 312 -1.40 -4.96 2.78
N ARG A 313 -2.13 -5.03 1.65
CA ARG A 313 -3.20 -6.03 1.45
C ARG A 313 -2.77 -7.17 0.56
N ASN A 314 -3.00 -8.39 1.04
CA ASN A 314 -2.72 -9.64 0.31
C ASN A 314 -3.97 -10.32 -0.26
N SER A 315 -5.18 -9.93 0.17
CA SER A 315 -6.45 -10.43 -0.38
C SER A 315 -6.90 -9.53 -1.52
N TYR A 316 -7.27 -10.12 -2.66
CA TYR A 316 -7.79 -9.34 -3.78
C TYR A 316 -9.14 -8.71 -3.41
N SER A 317 -9.94 -9.36 -2.55
CA SER A 317 -11.24 -8.82 -2.11
C SER A 317 -11.04 -7.58 -1.24
N MET A 318 -10.03 -7.60 -0.36
CA MET A 318 -9.67 -6.44 0.46
C MET A 318 -9.03 -5.31 -0.37
N ILE A 319 -8.25 -5.66 -1.40
CA ILE A 319 -7.73 -4.69 -2.39
C ILE A 319 -8.90 -4.02 -3.12
N ALA A 320 -9.84 -4.81 -3.65
CA ALA A 320 -11.04 -4.32 -4.31
C ALA A 320 -11.86 -3.38 -3.42
N ALA A 321 -12.03 -3.70 -2.15
CA ALA A 321 -12.75 -2.85 -1.20
C ALA A 321 -12.03 -1.51 -0.96
N ILE A 322 -10.70 -1.49 -0.93
CA ILE A 322 -9.92 -0.24 -0.82
C ILE A 322 -10.04 0.60 -2.09
N LEU A 323 -9.91 -0.02 -3.27
CA LEU A 323 -10.06 0.68 -4.55
C LEU A 323 -11.45 1.32 -4.67
N HIS A 324 -12.50 0.58 -4.32
CA HIS A 324 -13.86 1.10 -4.31
C HIS A 324 -14.01 2.25 -3.30
N GLN A 325 -13.47 2.12 -2.09
CA GLN A 325 -13.56 3.17 -1.07
C GLN A 325 -12.80 4.45 -1.46
N ALA A 326 -11.60 4.30 -2.01
CA ALA A 326 -10.83 5.42 -2.54
C ALA A 326 -11.57 6.13 -3.68
N SER A 327 -12.18 5.36 -4.59
CA SER A 327 -13.00 5.90 -5.69
C SER A 327 -14.23 6.65 -5.17
N ASP A 328 -14.92 6.13 -4.16
CA ASP A 328 -16.08 6.80 -3.55
C ASP A 328 -15.66 8.09 -2.82
N PHE A 329 -14.57 8.06 -2.05
CA PHE A 329 -14.02 9.26 -1.40
C PHE A 329 -13.61 10.32 -2.41
N MET A 330 -12.88 9.93 -3.46
CA MET A 330 -12.51 10.83 -4.55
C MET A 330 -13.73 11.47 -5.20
N SER A 331 -14.72 10.66 -5.58
CA SER A 331 -15.92 11.15 -6.28
C SER A 331 -16.72 12.13 -5.42
N ARG A 332 -16.86 11.85 -4.11
CA ARG A 332 -17.52 12.76 -3.16
C ARG A 332 -16.74 14.05 -2.98
N ALA A 333 -15.42 13.98 -2.86
CA ALA A 333 -14.58 15.15 -2.69
C ALA A 333 -14.60 16.05 -3.93
N VAL A 334 -14.51 15.48 -5.14
CA VAL A 334 -14.62 16.24 -6.40
C VAL A 334 -16.01 16.86 -6.53
N SER A 335 -17.07 16.08 -6.31
CA SER A 335 -18.45 16.57 -6.38
C SER A 335 -18.70 17.73 -5.42
N ALA A 336 -18.24 17.63 -4.17
CA ALA A 336 -18.38 18.69 -3.18
C ALA A 336 -17.65 19.98 -3.58
N ILE A 337 -16.48 19.87 -4.22
CA ILE A 337 -15.70 21.01 -4.71
C ILE A 337 -16.39 21.68 -5.90
N GLU A 338 -17.07 20.91 -6.75
CA GLU A 338 -17.85 21.40 -7.90
C GLU A 338 -19.29 21.84 -7.54
N GLY A 339 -19.59 22.08 -6.26
CA GLY A 339 -20.91 22.53 -5.83
C GLY A 339 -22.00 21.45 -5.83
N ASN A 340 -21.60 20.21 -5.57
CA ASN A 340 -22.43 18.99 -5.59
C ASN A 340 -22.90 18.57 -6.99
N ALA A 341 -22.19 18.97 -8.04
CA ALA A 341 -22.38 18.41 -9.38
C ALA A 341 -21.79 16.98 -9.45
N PRO A 342 -22.40 16.05 -10.21
CA PRO A 342 -21.80 14.74 -10.44
C PRO A 342 -20.53 14.89 -11.29
N ALA A 343 -19.42 14.38 -10.77
CA ALA A 343 -18.13 14.38 -11.47
C ALA A 343 -18.14 13.34 -12.61
N GLY A 344 -17.69 13.74 -13.79
CA GLY A 344 -17.55 12.86 -14.95
C GLY A 344 -16.25 12.05 -14.92
N ALA A 345 -16.09 11.18 -15.92
CA ALA A 345 -14.89 10.37 -16.09
C ALA A 345 -13.65 11.22 -16.41
N ASP A 346 -13.82 12.34 -17.11
CA ASP A 346 -12.73 13.21 -17.53
C ASP A 346 -12.10 13.97 -16.36
N GLU A 347 -12.92 14.41 -15.40
CA GLU A 347 -12.49 15.08 -14.17
C GLU A 347 -11.86 14.07 -13.20
N THR A 348 -12.52 12.94 -12.99
CA THR A 348 -12.06 11.91 -12.04
C THR A 348 -10.77 11.23 -12.49
N PHE A 349 -10.53 11.04 -13.80
CA PHE A 349 -9.30 10.43 -14.30
C PHE A 349 -8.05 11.26 -13.99
N GLN A 350 -8.14 12.59 -14.13
CA GLN A 350 -7.01 13.49 -13.86
C GLN A 350 -6.69 13.56 -12.36
N VAL A 351 -7.72 13.63 -11.52
CA VAL A 351 -7.57 13.56 -10.06
C VAL A 351 -6.97 12.22 -9.64
N LEU A 352 -7.39 11.12 -10.28
CA LEU A 352 -6.88 9.78 -9.99
C LEU A 352 -5.38 9.63 -10.32
N ILE A 353 -4.89 10.24 -11.42
CA ILE A 353 -3.45 10.30 -11.73
C ILE A 353 -2.68 10.92 -10.56
N TYR A 354 -3.12 12.09 -10.11
CA TYR A 354 -2.49 12.81 -9.01
C TYR A 354 -2.48 11.99 -7.71
N LEU A 355 -3.62 11.39 -7.37
CA LEU A 355 -3.78 10.59 -6.16
C LEU A 355 -2.87 9.35 -6.15
N ILE A 356 -2.78 8.64 -7.27
CA ILE A 356 -1.93 7.46 -7.42
C ILE A 356 -0.45 7.84 -7.30
N CYS A 357 -0.02 8.92 -7.97
CA CYS A 357 1.34 9.41 -7.84
C CYS A 357 1.61 9.76 -6.38
N SER A 358 0.73 10.54 -5.75
CA SER A 358 0.85 11.00 -4.35
C SER A 358 0.92 9.86 -3.34
N ALA A 359 0.28 8.73 -3.61
CA ALA A 359 0.32 7.56 -2.74
C ALA A 359 1.66 6.81 -2.79
N GLN A 360 2.46 7.01 -3.84
CA GLN A 360 3.81 6.45 -4.02
C GLN A 360 3.93 4.95 -3.72
N ILE A 361 2.94 4.17 -4.19
CA ILE A 361 2.87 2.73 -3.96
C ILE A 361 3.78 2.01 -4.96
N SER A 362 4.97 1.64 -4.50
CA SER A 362 6.04 1.06 -5.32
C SER A 362 5.68 -0.25 -6.05
N ASN A 363 4.70 -1.00 -5.55
CA ASN A 363 4.27 -2.29 -6.10
C ASN A 363 2.85 -2.27 -6.71
N ILE A 364 2.30 -1.08 -6.99
CA ILE A 364 0.89 -0.93 -7.43
C ILE A 364 0.53 -1.74 -8.68
N LYS A 365 1.43 -1.81 -9.67
CA LYS A 365 1.22 -2.61 -10.88
C LYS A 365 1.07 -4.09 -10.57
N THR A 366 1.89 -4.60 -9.66
CA THR A 366 1.80 -6.00 -9.22
C THR A 366 0.49 -6.25 -8.46
N ILE A 367 0.07 -5.33 -7.57
CA ILE A 367 -1.18 -5.42 -6.82
C ILE A 367 -2.39 -5.51 -7.77
N LEU A 368 -2.44 -4.63 -8.78
CA LEU A 368 -3.54 -4.61 -9.76
C LEU A 368 -3.55 -5.88 -10.63
N ASN A 369 -2.38 -6.33 -11.09
CA ASN A 369 -2.28 -7.57 -11.88
C ASN A 369 -2.70 -8.82 -11.09
N LEU A 370 -2.34 -8.89 -9.81
CA LEU A 370 -2.77 -9.99 -8.93
C LEU A 370 -4.27 -9.97 -8.72
N THR A 371 -4.84 -8.78 -8.52
CA THR A 371 -6.28 -8.61 -8.34
C THR A 371 -7.01 -9.07 -9.60
N ASP A 372 -6.60 -8.60 -10.78
CA ASP A 372 -7.23 -9.00 -12.04
C ASP A 372 -7.10 -10.51 -12.36
N SER A 373 -5.99 -11.15 -11.95
CA SER A 373 -5.74 -12.58 -12.19
C SER A 373 -6.53 -13.51 -11.28
N PHE A 374 -6.82 -13.10 -10.04
CA PHE A 374 -7.43 -13.95 -9.02
C PHE A 374 -8.86 -13.57 -8.65
N CYS A 375 -9.31 -12.38 -9.04
CA CYS A 375 -10.66 -11.93 -8.75
C CYS A 375 -11.71 -12.87 -9.37
N PHE A 376 -12.72 -13.24 -8.57
CA PHE A 376 -13.84 -14.04 -9.08
C PHE A 376 -14.67 -13.24 -10.08
N SER A 377 -15.29 -13.94 -11.03
CA SER A 377 -16.08 -13.35 -12.10
C SER A 377 -17.16 -12.40 -11.58
N PHE A 378 -17.86 -12.74 -10.48
CA PHE A 378 -18.93 -11.90 -9.95
C PHE A 378 -18.47 -10.52 -9.45
N ILE A 379 -17.21 -10.39 -9.01
CA ILE A 379 -16.62 -9.10 -8.63
C ILE A 379 -16.06 -8.38 -9.87
N LYS A 380 -15.47 -9.14 -10.80
CA LYS A 380 -14.92 -8.60 -12.05
C LYS A 380 -16.00 -8.04 -12.99
N GLU A 381 -17.19 -8.61 -12.95
CA GLU A 381 -18.36 -8.19 -13.75
C GLU A 381 -19.13 -7.02 -13.09
N SER A 382 -18.71 -6.55 -11.92
CA SER A 382 -19.38 -5.50 -11.15
C SER A 382 -18.75 -4.12 -11.33
N LYS A 383 -19.25 -3.10 -10.59
CA LYS A 383 -18.65 -1.77 -10.54
C LYS A 383 -17.19 -1.83 -10.07
N VAL A 384 -16.84 -2.79 -9.21
CA VAL A 384 -15.45 -3.05 -8.80
C VAL A 384 -14.55 -3.34 -10.00
N GLY A 385 -15.00 -4.19 -10.93
CA GLY A 385 -14.24 -4.50 -12.14
C GLY A 385 -13.96 -3.26 -12.99
N TYR A 386 -14.96 -2.39 -13.14
CA TYR A 386 -14.78 -1.09 -13.81
C TYR A 386 -13.74 -0.20 -13.10
N ILE A 387 -13.78 -0.13 -11.76
CA ILE A 387 -12.80 0.65 -10.97
C ILE A 387 -11.39 0.07 -11.15
N ILE A 388 -11.22 -1.25 -11.12
CA ILE A 388 -9.92 -1.90 -11.35
C ILE A 388 -9.36 -1.50 -12.72
N GLU A 389 -10.18 -1.52 -13.77
CA GLU A 389 -9.75 -1.13 -15.12
C GLU A 389 -9.43 0.38 -15.23
N GLN A 390 -10.15 1.25 -14.51
CA GLN A 390 -9.80 2.67 -14.41
C GLN A 390 -8.41 2.87 -13.79
N PHE A 391 -8.12 2.20 -12.67
CA PHE A 391 -6.81 2.27 -12.02
C PHE A 391 -5.70 1.73 -12.92
N LYS A 392 -5.93 0.61 -13.62
CA LYS A 392 -4.98 0.05 -14.60
C LYS A 392 -4.71 1.04 -15.73
N SER A 393 -5.76 1.64 -16.29
CA SER A 393 -5.64 2.65 -17.35
C SER A 393 -4.80 3.86 -16.93
N VAL A 394 -4.95 4.34 -15.69
CA VAL A 394 -4.12 5.41 -15.15
C VAL A 394 -2.65 4.98 -15.00
N ILE A 395 -2.40 3.77 -14.49
CA ILE A 395 -1.03 3.24 -14.36
C ILE A 395 -0.37 3.07 -15.72
N ASP A 396 -1.09 2.57 -16.73
CA ASP A 396 -0.59 2.40 -18.09
C ASP A 396 -0.32 3.77 -18.74
N PHE A 397 -1.20 4.75 -18.52
CA PHE A 397 -0.98 6.12 -18.95
C PHE A 397 0.32 6.69 -18.33
N ILE A 398 0.50 6.63 -17.01
CA ILE A 398 1.71 7.11 -16.32
C ILE A 398 2.95 6.37 -16.84
N SER A 399 2.85 5.05 -17.03
CA SER A 399 3.93 4.23 -17.56
C SER A 399 4.34 4.65 -18.97
N SER A 400 3.39 5.11 -19.79
CA SER A 400 3.64 5.56 -21.16
C SER A 400 4.31 6.94 -21.27
N ILE A 401 4.32 7.74 -20.19
CA ILE A 401 4.93 9.07 -20.19
C ILE A 401 6.43 8.95 -20.45
N LYS A 402 6.86 9.49 -21.59
CA LYS A 402 8.28 9.65 -21.93
C LYS A 402 8.82 10.87 -21.20
N LEU A 403 9.73 10.65 -20.27
CA LEU A 403 10.43 11.74 -19.60
C LEU A 403 11.49 12.30 -20.56
N SER A 404 11.41 13.59 -20.86
CA SER A 404 12.39 14.28 -21.70
C SER A 404 13.82 14.06 -21.16
N PRO A 405 14.82 13.74 -21.99
CA PRO A 405 16.17 13.40 -21.52
C PRO A 405 16.97 14.54 -20.86
N SER A 406 16.38 15.71 -20.62
CA SER A 406 17.14 16.97 -20.50
C SER A 406 18.04 17.13 -19.27
N ASP A 407 18.10 16.17 -18.35
CA ASP A 407 18.95 16.24 -17.15
C ASP A 407 19.69 14.91 -16.83
N LYS A 408 19.85 14.01 -17.81
CA LYS A 408 20.37 12.66 -17.54
C LYS A 408 21.61 12.35 -18.37
N ILE A 409 22.68 11.94 -17.67
CA ILE A 409 23.80 11.21 -18.27
C ILE A 409 23.48 9.73 -18.10
N ILE A 410 23.30 9.03 -19.21
CA ILE A 410 23.18 7.57 -19.22
C ILE A 410 24.60 7.01 -19.23
N VAL A 411 24.90 6.15 -18.27
CA VAL A 411 26.23 5.58 -18.11
C VAL A 411 26.13 4.04 -18.21
N PRO A 412 26.82 3.40 -19.16
CA PRO A 412 26.76 1.95 -19.33
C PRO A 412 27.80 1.26 -18.43
N PHE A 413 27.44 0.83 -17.21
CA PHE A 413 28.26 -0.06 -16.36
C PHE A 413 27.41 -1.02 -15.53
N LEU A 414 28.07 -2.05 -14.98
CA LEU A 414 27.43 -3.33 -14.73
C LEU A 414 26.86 -3.59 -13.38
N SER A 415 25.87 -4.49 -13.42
CA SER A 415 25.65 -5.61 -12.50
C SER A 415 26.78 -5.81 -11.47
N GLN A 416 26.68 -5.07 -10.38
CA GLN A 416 26.42 -5.72 -9.11
C GLN A 416 24.93 -5.55 -8.82
N GLN A 417 24.27 -6.59 -8.29
CA GLN A 417 22.93 -6.41 -7.75
C GLN A 417 22.98 -5.27 -6.72
N GLY A 418 22.27 -4.18 -7.01
CA GLY A 418 22.03 -3.12 -6.04
C GLY A 418 22.98 -1.92 -6.06
N ALA A 419 23.21 -1.32 -7.22
CA ALA A 419 23.68 0.07 -7.29
C ALA A 419 22.50 1.04 -7.38
N ILE A 420 22.40 1.97 -6.41
CA ILE A 420 21.42 3.06 -6.37
C ILE A 420 22.21 4.34 -6.09
N LYS A 421 22.10 5.29 -7.03
CA LYS A 421 22.35 6.75 -6.94
C LYS A 421 23.66 7.20 -6.27
N ILE A 422 24.55 7.80 -7.05
CA ILE A 422 25.65 8.63 -6.53
C ILE A 422 25.20 10.08 -6.61
N ASP A 423 25.21 10.79 -5.48
CA ASP A 423 24.93 12.22 -5.42
C ASP A 423 26.21 12.98 -5.77
N LEU A 424 26.40 13.23 -7.07
CA LEU A 424 27.32 14.27 -7.51
C LEU A 424 26.47 15.54 -7.57
N ASN A 425 26.81 16.55 -6.77
CA ASN A 425 26.04 17.78 -6.46
C ASN A 425 25.41 18.58 -7.64
N LYS A 426 25.47 18.09 -8.89
CA LYS A 426 24.82 18.65 -10.08
C LYS A 426 24.23 17.62 -11.07
N PHE A 427 24.32 16.30 -10.84
CA PHE A 427 23.83 15.28 -11.79
C PHE A 427 23.19 14.07 -11.10
N ASN A 428 22.14 13.51 -11.71
CA ASN A 428 21.58 12.21 -11.35
C ASN A 428 22.19 11.13 -12.26
N VAL A 429 22.97 10.20 -11.70
CA VAL A 429 23.52 9.05 -12.43
C VAL A 429 22.56 7.86 -12.33
N ILE A 430 22.15 7.31 -13.48
CA ILE A 430 21.34 6.09 -13.60
C ILE A 430 22.21 5.01 -14.26
N LEU A 431 22.22 3.81 -13.69
CA LEU A 431 23.05 2.67 -14.12
C LEU A 431 22.19 1.63 -14.84
N ASP A 432 22.65 1.15 -16.00
CA ASP A 432 21.97 0.14 -16.84
C ASP A 432 22.66 -1.24 -16.70
N PRO A 433 21.95 -2.33 -16.36
CA PRO A 433 22.61 -3.59 -16.01
C PRO A 433 22.94 -4.45 -17.25
N ASN A 434 24.15 -4.38 -17.84
CA ASN A 434 24.76 -5.42 -18.72
C ASN A 434 26.26 -5.12 -19.09
N GLU A 435 27.21 -6.10 -18.92
CA GLU A 435 28.70 -6.22 -19.36
C GLU A 435 30.03 -5.77 -18.60
N SER A 436 30.73 -6.64 -17.86
CA SER A 436 31.67 -6.29 -16.76
C SER A 436 32.92 -5.48 -17.10
N ILE A 437 32.87 -4.15 -16.91
CA ILE A 437 34.06 -3.29 -16.93
C ILE A 437 33.95 -2.19 -15.84
N PRO A 438 34.92 -2.08 -14.90
CA PRO A 438 34.96 -0.98 -13.95
C PRO A 438 35.52 0.29 -14.60
N VAL A 439 34.82 1.42 -14.48
CA VAL A 439 35.28 2.73 -14.96
C VAL A 439 35.34 3.72 -13.81
N LEU A 440 36.39 4.54 -13.82
CA LEU A 440 36.66 5.58 -12.83
C LEU A 440 36.24 6.95 -13.38
N PHE A 441 35.65 7.77 -12.52
CA PHE A 441 35.20 9.12 -12.88
C PHE A 441 36.04 10.17 -12.19
N LYS A 442 36.64 11.09 -12.96
CA LYS A 442 37.30 12.30 -12.44
C LYS A 442 36.43 13.52 -12.73
N TYR A 443 36.02 14.20 -11.67
CA TYR A 443 35.26 15.44 -11.75
C TYR A 443 36.18 16.61 -12.14
N THR A 444 35.93 17.26 -13.27
CA THR A 444 36.77 18.37 -13.80
C THR A 444 36.27 19.77 -13.43
N GLY A 445 35.21 19.86 -12.62
CA GLY A 445 34.81 21.07 -11.88
C GLY A 445 34.18 22.22 -12.67
N ASN A 446 34.51 22.43 -13.95
CA ASN A 446 34.27 23.73 -14.58
C ASN A 446 33.52 23.75 -15.92
N ASP A 447 33.23 22.60 -16.55
CA ASP A 447 32.55 22.57 -17.85
C ASP A 447 31.27 21.73 -17.77
N ILE A 448 30.11 22.38 -17.73
CA ILE A 448 28.79 21.75 -17.50
C ILE A 448 28.41 20.81 -18.65
N ASN A 449 29.05 20.97 -19.82
CA ASN A 449 28.76 20.23 -21.04
C ASN A 449 29.77 19.12 -21.37
N LYS A 450 30.75 18.84 -20.49
CA LYS A 450 31.73 17.78 -20.71
C LYS A 450 31.83 16.88 -19.49
N ALA A 451 31.21 15.70 -19.57
CA ALA A 451 31.56 14.59 -18.72
C ALA A 451 32.73 13.84 -19.37
N ILE A 452 33.88 13.76 -18.69
CA ILE A 452 35.01 12.95 -19.14
C ILE A 452 35.03 11.67 -18.30
N ALA A 453 34.78 10.54 -18.96
CA ALA A 453 34.93 9.21 -18.35
C ALA A 453 36.37 8.73 -18.60
N TYR A 454 36.97 8.12 -17.58
CA TYR A 454 38.32 7.59 -17.65
C TYR A 454 38.27 6.09 -17.44
N ILE A 455 38.60 5.32 -18.47
CA ILE A 455 38.70 3.86 -18.35
C ILE A 455 40.09 3.55 -17.78
N GLN A 456 40.14 2.98 -16.58
CA GLN A 456 41.39 2.48 -16.02
C GLN A 456 41.41 0.95 -16.15
N ASN A 457 42.32 0.46 -16.99
CA ASN A 457 42.48 -0.97 -17.23
C ASN A 457 43.29 -1.57 -16.06
N TYR A 458 42.64 -2.23 -15.11
CA TYR A 458 43.34 -2.93 -14.04
C TYR A 458 43.50 -4.41 -14.39
N GLU A 459 44.71 -4.81 -14.75
CA GLU A 459 45.16 -6.20 -14.65
C GLU A 459 45.60 -6.53 -13.20
N MET A 460 44.79 -6.16 -12.19
CA MET A 460 45.15 -6.34 -10.77
C MET A 460 44.13 -7.15 -9.99
N ASN A 461 44.59 -7.90 -8.99
CA ASN A 461 43.73 -8.72 -8.13
C ASN A 461 43.07 -7.88 -7.01
N GLU A 462 41.92 -8.34 -6.49
CA GLU A 462 41.14 -7.63 -5.46
C GLU A 462 41.96 -7.21 -4.22
N LYS A 463 42.97 -8.00 -3.80
CA LYS A 463 43.78 -7.69 -2.61
C LYS A 463 44.72 -6.51 -2.81
N GLU A 464 45.16 -6.26 -4.05
CA GLU A 464 46.03 -5.12 -4.37
C GLU A 464 45.23 -3.82 -4.40
N LEU A 465 43.97 -3.88 -4.85
CA LEU A 465 43.04 -2.75 -4.86
C LEU A 465 42.77 -2.21 -3.44
N TYR A 466 42.55 -3.08 -2.46
CA TYR A 466 42.26 -2.68 -1.08
C TYR A 466 43.45 -2.06 -0.32
N ASN A 467 44.68 -2.21 -0.82
CA ASN A 467 45.89 -1.73 -0.14
C ASN A 467 46.40 -0.37 -0.65
N ARG A 468 45.76 0.22 -1.66
CA ARG A 468 46.12 1.52 -2.22
C ARG A 468 45.55 2.67 -1.35
N LYS A 469 46.43 3.59 -0.90
CA LYS A 469 46.08 4.71 0.01
C LYS A 469 45.32 5.86 -0.66
N ASP A 470 45.25 5.81 -1.96
CA ASP A 470 44.68 6.74 -2.92
C ASP A 470 43.32 6.26 -3.45
N ILE A 471 42.78 5.16 -2.91
CA ILE A 471 41.41 4.69 -3.14
C ILE A 471 40.56 4.95 -1.89
N TYR A 472 39.52 5.77 -2.05
CA TYR A 472 38.48 6.02 -1.05
C TYR A 472 37.28 5.12 -1.27
N LEU A 473 36.86 4.39 -0.24
CA LEU A 473 35.67 3.55 -0.30
C LEU A 473 34.43 4.34 0.12
N ILE A 474 33.53 4.61 -0.83
CA ILE A 474 32.24 5.27 -0.58
C ILE A 474 31.22 4.20 -0.16
N GLN A 475 30.61 4.37 1.00
CA GLN A 475 29.64 3.42 1.53
C GLN A 475 28.31 3.50 0.77
N THR A 476 27.76 2.35 0.39
CA THR A 476 26.49 2.20 -0.33
C THR A 476 25.57 1.21 0.39
N MET A 477 24.30 1.10 -0.03
CA MET A 477 23.34 0.21 0.63
C MET A 477 23.71 -1.29 0.59
N ASN A 478 24.66 -1.70 -0.27
CA ASN A 478 25.06 -3.11 -0.41
C ASN A 478 26.58 -3.34 -0.40
N GLY A 479 27.38 -2.36 0.04
CA GLY A 479 28.85 -2.50 0.09
C GLY A 479 29.59 -1.17 -0.04
N TYR A 480 30.81 -1.21 -0.58
CA TYR A 480 31.65 -0.03 -0.77
C TYR A 480 32.03 0.14 -2.25
N LEU A 481 31.94 1.38 -2.75
CA LEU A 481 32.40 1.79 -4.08
C LEU A 481 33.81 2.41 -3.98
N PRO A 482 34.85 1.86 -4.64
CA PRO A 482 36.18 2.45 -4.65
C PRO A 482 36.27 3.68 -5.57
N LEU A 483 36.80 4.79 -5.04
CA LEU A 483 37.02 6.07 -5.69
C LEU A 483 38.51 6.42 -5.64
N TYR A 484 39.20 6.41 -6.78
CA TYR A 484 40.63 6.74 -6.85
C TYR A 484 40.85 8.24 -6.95
N THR A 485 41.80 8.78 -6.19
CA THR A 485 42.15 10.21 -6.18
C THR A 485 43.62 10.48 -6.52
N GLY A 486 44.37 9.45 -6.96
CA GLY A 486 45.76 9.61 -7.37
C GLY A 486 45.91 10.19 -8.77
N ASP A 487 47.05 10.85 -9.02
CA ASP A 487 47.46 11.33 -10.34
C ASP A 487 48.23 10.21 -11.06
N GLU A 488 47.53 9.24 -11.67
CA GLU A 488 48.12 8.30 -12.64
C GLU A 488 47.44 8.44 -14.01
N ASP A 489 48.12 7.98 -15.06
CA ASP A 489 47.75 8.13 -16.47
C ASP A 489 46.39 7.48 -16.79
N PHE A 490 45.38 8.33 -16.95
CA PHE A 490 44.07 7.90 -17.41
C PHE A 490 43.97 8.04 -18.94
N HIS A 491 43.37 7.06 -19.61
CA HIS A 491 42.95 7.24 -21.01
C HIS A 491 41.62 8.01 -21.04
N VAL A 492 41.67 9.22 -21.60
CA VAL A 492 40.48 10.01 -21.92
C VAL A 492 39.77 9.32 -23.07
N VAL A 493 38.52 8.90 -22.85
CA VAL A 493 37.64 8.46 -23.94
C VAL A 493 36.74 9.63 -24.30
N GLU A 494 36.94 10.19 -25.49
CA GLU A 494 36.09 11.27 -26.00
C GLU A 494 34.72 10.74 -26.43
N ASP A 495 33.73 11.64 -26.43
CA ASP A 495 32.33 11.34 -26.71
C ASP A 495 32.17 10.69 -28.12
N GLY A 496 31.60 9.48 -28.17
CA GLY A 496 31.42 8.69 -29.40
C GLY A 496 32.53 7.67 -29.72
N ASP A 497 33.66 7.66 -29.01
CA ASP A 497 34.72 6.64 -29.17
C ASP A 497 34.58 5.47 -28.17
N TYR A 498 33.69 5.58 -27.19
CA TYR A 498 33.43 4.51 -26.22
C TYR A 498 32.91 3.23 -26.87
N GLU A 499 31.94 3.34 -27.78
CA GLU A 499 31.37 2.18 -28.49
C GLU A 499 32.42 1.49 -29.38
N LYS A 500 33.31 2.27 -30.03
CA LYS A 500 34.43 1.74 -30.82
C LYS A 500 35.50 1.09 -29.95
N PHE A 501 35.79 1.67 -28.79
CA PHE A 501 36.74 1.12 -27.84
C PHE A 501 36.24 -0.22 -27.30
N ILE A 502 34.99 -0.30 -26.85
CA ILE A 502 34.35 -1.56 -26.40
C ILE A 502 34.39 -2.60 -27.53
N ALA A 503 34.00 -2.22 -28.75
CA ALA A 503 34.05 -3.12 -29.91
C ALA A 503 35.47 -3.59 -30.28
N SER A 504 36.52 -2.90 -29.85
CA SER A 504 37.92 -3.31 -30.04
C SER A 504 38.45 -4.26 -28.95
N GLN A 505 37.70 -4.43 -27.85
CA GLN A 505 38.05 -5.28 -26.71
C GLN A 505 37.28 -6.62 -26.69
N ILE A 506 36.31 -6.79 -27.60
CA ILE A 506 35.60 -8.04 -27.92
C ILE A 506 36.33 -8.73 -29.08
#